data_AF-A0A2P4Q4C3-F1
#
_entry.id   AF-A0A2P4Q4C3-F1
#
_cell.length_a   1.000
_cell.length_b   1.000
_cell.length_c   1.000
_cell.angle_alpha   90.00
_cell.angle_beta   90.00
_cell.angle_gamma   90.00
#
_symmetry.space_group_name_H-M   'P 1'
#
loop_
_entity.id
_entity.type
_entity.pdbx_description
1 polymer ?
#
loop_
_entity_poly.entity_id
_entity_poly.type
_entity_poly.pdbx_seq_one_letter_code
_entity_poly.pdbx_strand_id
1 'polypeptide(L)'
;HTQLNASQTCDYLEWIPFEKFEMVKYIGSGGFGSVYSALWMEGPRWNWDDGAQEWARAGPMTVALKRLDNSQKISSSFINQIKTYHKCLQSA
;
A
#
# COMPACT_ATOMS: atom_id res chain seq x y z
N HIS A 1 5.64 5.49 15.67
CA HIS A 1 4.56 6.33 15.13
C HIS A 1 3.57 5.42 14.45
N THR A 2 2.40 5.19 15.06
CA THR A 2 1.34 4.33 14.50
C THR A 2 0.07 5.17 14.38
N GLN A 3 -0.74 4.95 13.34
CA GLN A 3 -2.05 5.58 13.20
C GLN A 3 -2.98 5.10 14.33
N LEU A 4 -3.10 5.90 15.40
CA LEU A 4 -3.88 5.57 16.61
C LEU A 4 -5.38 5.32 16.35
N ASN A 5 -5.90 5.76 15.20
CA ASN A 5 -7.33 5.68 14.86
C ASN A 5 -7.65 4.58 13.84
N ALA A 6 -6.72 3.69 13.52
CA ALA A 6 -7.00 2.62 12.56
C ALA A 6 -7.85 1.53 13.23
N SER A 7 -9.08 1.37 12.77
CA SER A 7 -10.04 0.41 13.34
C SER A 7 -10.34 -0.76 12.40
N GLN A 8 -10.12 -0.57 11.10
CA GLN A 8 -10.32 -1.55 10.04
C GLN A 8 -9.04 -1.81 9.24
N THR A 9 -9.07 -2.88 8.47
CA THR A 9 -7.95 -3.37 7.65
C THR A 9 -7.46 -2.36 6.60
N CYS A 10 -8.31 -1.42 6.19
CA CYS A 10 -7.97 -0.35 5.25
C CYS A 10 -7.59 0.99 5.95
N ASP A 11 -7.69 1.07 7.27
CA ASP A 11 -7.50 2.34 8.00
C ASP A 11 -6.04 2.64 8.34
N TYR A 12 -5.13 1.68 8.13
CA TYR A 12 -3.72 1.83 8.47
C TYR A 12 -2.84 1.86 7.22
N LEU A 13 -1.90 2.79 7.21
CA LEU A 13 -0.81 2.86 6.25
C LEU A 13 0.36 2.06 6.78
N GLU A 14 0.85 1.14 5.96
CA GLU A 14 2.02 0.32 6.27
C GLU A 14 3.18 0.70 5.35
N TRP A 15 4.36 0.88 5.94
CA TRP A 15 5.58 0.96 5.17
C TRP A 15 6.10 -0.46 4.88
N ILE A 16 6.24 -0.80 3.61
CA ILE A 16 6.69 -2.13 3.17
C ILE A 16 8.01 -1.95 2.41
N PRO A 17 9.11 -2.59 2.86
CA PRO A 17 10.37 -2.61 2.11
C PRO A 17 10.15 -3.20 0.71
N PHE A 18 10.74 -2.59 -0.32
CA PHE A 18 10.51 -2.99 -1.71
C PHE A 18 10.98 -4.43 -2.00
N GLU A 19 11.95 -4.91 -1.24
CA GLU A 19 12.52 -6.26 -1.33
C GLU A 19 11.53 -7.35 -0.93
N LYS A 20 10.39 -7.00 -0.34
CA LYS A 20 9.29 -7.94 0.00
C LYS A 20 8.40 -8.28 -1.19
N PHE A 21 8.62 -7.64 -2.34
CA PHE A 21 7.88 -7.88 -3.58
C PHE A 21 8.73 -8.71 -4.55
N GLU A 22 8.18 -9.84 -4.96
CA GLU A 22 8.78 -10.74 -5.95
C GLU A 22 8.08 -10.63 -7.30
N MET A 23 8.71 -11.18 -8.34
CA MET A 23 8.13 -11.27 -9.69
C MET A 23 7.60 -9.94 -10.22
N VAL A 24 8.29 -8.83 -9.91
CA VAL A 24 7.88 -7.49 -10.30
C VAL A 24 7.91 -7.37 -11.83
N LYS A 25 6.73 -7.15 -12.44
CA LYS A 25 6.54 -7.09 -13.89
C LYS A 25 5.86 -5.79 -14.27
N TYR A 26 6.41 -5.09 -15.25
CA TYR A 26 5.81 -3.88 -15.79
C TYR A 26 4.47 -4.17 -16.48
N ILE A 27 3.45 -3.36 -16.18
CA ILE A 27 2.12 -3.45 -16.80
C ILE A 27 1.95 -2.33 -17.83
N GLY A 28 2.32 -1.09 -17.49
CA GLY A 28 2.08 0.07 -18.32
C GLY A 28 2.39 1.38 -17.61
N SER A 29 2.31 2.49 -18.35
CA SER A 29 2.52 3.84 -17.82
C SER A 29 1.44 4.78 -18.36
N GLY A 30 1.22 5.88 -17.63
CA GLY A 30 0.31 6.94 -18.03
C GLY A 30 0.69 8.26 -17.37
N GLY A 31 -0.17 9.27 -17.46
CA GLY A 31 0.11 10.63 -16.97
C GLY A 31 0.40 10.74 -15.46
N PHE A 32 0.20 9.67 -14.68
CA PHE A 32 0.37 9.63 -13.23
C PHE A 32 1.39 8.58 -12.76
N GLY A 33 2.31 8.18 -13.64
CA GLY A 33 3.40 7.24 -13.34
C GLY A 33 3.24 5.88 -14.00
N SER A 34 4.05 4.92 -13.53
CA SER A 34 4.14 3.57 -14.08
C SER A 34 3.53 2.55 -13.12
N VAL A 35 2.86 1.53 -13.65
CA VAL A 35 2.22 0.46 -12.88
C VAL A 35 2.91 -0.87 -13.17
N TYR A 36 3.12 -1.65 -12.11
CA TYR A 36 3.73 -2.96 -12.11
C TYR A 36 2.82 -3.95 -11.37
N SER A 37 2.84 -5.23 -11.75
CA SER A 37 2.32 -6.32 -10.92
C SER A 37 3.47 -6.90 -10.11
N ALA A 38 3.21 -7.33 -8.88
CA ALA A 38 4.18 -8.07 -8.08
C ALA A 38 3.49 -9.11 -7.20
N LEU A 39 4.24 -10.08 -6.72
CA LEU A 39 3.84 -11.00 -5.67
C LEU A 39 4.34 -10.46 -4.33
N TRP A 40 3.45 -10.12 -3.41
CA TRP A 40 3.81 -9.76 -2.04
C TRP A 40 3.68 -10.98 -1.15
N MET A 41 4.81 -11.54 -0.71
CA MET A 41 4.83 -12.83 0.00
C MET A 41 4.15 -12.83 1.37
N GLU A 42 4.23 -11.71 2.10
CA GLU A 42 3.56 -11.58 3.40
C GLU A 42 2.08 -11.18 3.25
N GLY A 43 1.75 -10.39 2.22
CA GLY A 43 0.41 -9.85 2.03
C GLY A 43 -0.01 -8.79 3.06
N PRO A 44 -1.21 -8.22 2.89
CA PRO A 44 -1.77 -7.26 3.84
C PRO A 44 -2.12 -7.94 5.17
N ARG A 45 -2.23 -7.16 6.25
CA ARG A 45 -2.88 -7.66 7.46
C ARG A 45 -4.38 -7.50 7.31
N TRP A 46 -5.11 -8.60 7.40
CA TRP A 46 -6.54 -8.62 7.08
C TRP A 46 -7.39 -9.31 8.14
N ASN A 47 -6.86 -10.34 8.79
CA ASN A 47 -7.61 -11.12 9.77
C ASN A 47 -7.12 -10.78 11.17
N TRP A 48 -8.02 -10.50 12.10
CA TRP A 48 -7.67 -10.40 13.51
C TRP A 48 -7.43 -11.82 14.06
N ASP A 49 -6.27 -12.04 14.66
CA ASP A 49 -5.93 -13.28 15.36
C ASP A 49 -6.17 -13.07 16.87
N ASP A 50 -7.24 -13.68 17.39
CA ASP A 50 -7.59 -13.60 18.80
C ASP A 50 -6.56 -14.25 19.74
N GLY A 51 -5.81 -15.24 19.27
CA GLY A 51 -4.79 -15.92 20.07
C GLY A 51 -3.54 -15.07 20.24
N ALA A 52 -3.10 -14.43 19.16
CA ALA A 52 -1.94 -13.54 19.15
C ALA A 52 -2.28 -12.08 19.52
N GLN A 53 -3.57 -11.72 19.55
CA GLN A 53 -4.07 -10.36 19.77
C GLN A 53 -3.47 -9.36 18.78
N GLU A 54 -3.34 -9.76 17.52
CA GLU A 54 -2.78 -8.94 16.46
C GLU A 54 -3.46 -9.22 15.10
N TRP A 55 -3.28 -8.29 14.15
CA TRP A 55 -3.74 -8.51 12.79
C TRP A 55 -2.74 -9.40 12.02
N ALA A 56 -3.21 -10.59 11.65
CA ALA A 56 -2.44 -11.58 10.90
C ALA A 56 -2.31 -11.21 9.41
N ARG A 57 -1.15 -11.58 8.88
CA ARG A 57 -0.81 -11.50 7.46
C ARG A 57 -1.66 -12.47 6.64
N ALA A 58 -2.19 -12.01 5.50
CA ALA A 58 -2.99 -12.83 4.61
C ALA A 58 -2.16 -13.87 3.80
N GLY A 59 -0.83 -13.71 3.78
CA GLY A 59 0.06 -14.55 2.98
C GLY A 59 0.23 -14.05 1.54
N PRO A 60 0.82 -14.86 0.64
CA PRO A 60 1.20 -14.41 -0.69
C PRO A 60 0.02 -13.87 -1.50
N MET A 61 0.15 -12.63 -1.98
CA MET A 61 -0.90 -11.95 -2.74
C MET A 61 -0.32 -11.22 -3.96
N THR A 62 -1.00 -11.32 -5.10
CA THR A 62 -0.69 -10.47 -6.26
C THR A 62 -1.19 -9.06 -6.03
N VAL A 63 -0.31 -8.07 -6.19
CA VAL A 63 -0.60 -6.66 -5.96
C VAL A 63 -0.21 -5.80 -7.16
N ALA A 64 -0.84 -4.63 -7.27
CA ALA A 64 -0.43 -3.58 -8.19
C ALA A 64 0.48 -2.58 -7.47
N LEU A 65 1.70 -2.41 -7.97
CA LEU A 65 2.64 -1.39 -7.51
C LEU A 65 2.58 -0.19 -8.45
N LYS A 66 2.17 0.96 -7.93
CA LYS A 66 2.22 2.22 -8.68
C LYS A 66 3.47 2.99 -8.32
N ARG A 67 4.40 3.11 -9.26
CA ARG A 67 5.58 3.97 -9.16
C ARG A 67 5.21 5.40 -9.52
N LEU A 68 5.58 6.32 -8.65
CA LEU A 68 5.41 7.75 -8.85
C LEU A 68 6.76 8.33 -9.28
N ASP A 69 6.82 8.87 -10.50
CA ASP A 69 8.05 9.43 -11.06
C ASP A 69 8.45 10.73 -10.34
N ASN A 70 9.75 11.04 -10.30
CA ASN A 70 10.32 12.20 -9.60
C ASN A 70 10.07 12.25 -8.07
N SER A 71 9.77 11.11 -7.44
CA SER A 71 9.53 11.02 -5.98
C SER A 71 10.71 11.45 -5.10
N GLN A 72 11.91 11.60 -5.65
CA GLN A 72 13.06 12.16 -4.94
C GLN A 72 12.87 13.65 -4.56
N LYS A 73 11.94 14.35 -5.22
CA LYS A 73 11.45 15.66 -4.80
C LYS A 73 9.99 15.49 -4.37
N ILE A 74 9.77 15.01 -3.15
CA ILE A 74 8.41 14.92 -2.58
C ILE A 74 7.82 16.34 -2.52
N SER A 75 7.00 16.67 -3.51
CA SER A 75 6.31 17.96 -3.57
C SER A 75 5.08 17.93 -2.67
N SER A 76 4.60 19.11 -2.25
CA SER A 76 3.31 19.24 -1.59
C SER A 76 2.15 18.68 -2.43
N SER A 77 2.25 18.75 -3.77
CA SER A 77 1.27 18.15 -4.68
C SER A 77 1.21 16.63 -4.58
N PHE A 78 2.34 15.95 -4.33
CA PHE A 78 2.39 14.51 -4.08
C PHE A 78 1.65 14.13 -2.80
N ILE A 79 1.93 14.83 -1.70
CA ILE A 79 1.25 14.61 -0.43
C ILE A 79 -0.27 14.85 -0.58
N ASN A 80 -0.66 15.88 -1.34
CA ASN A 80 -2.06 16.15 -1.61
C ASN A 80 -2.74 15.03 -2.41
N GLN A 81 -2.06 14.41 -3.38
CA GLN A 81 -2.62 13.24 -4.09
C GLN A 81 -2.84 12.05 -3.15
N ILE A 82 -1.87 11.73 -2.28
CA ILE A 82 -2.02 10.66 -1.28
C ILE A 82 -3.21 10.95 -0.35
N LYS A 83 -3.33 12.20 0.13
CA LYS A 83 -4.46 12.64 0.96
C LYS A 83 -5.80 12.49 0.23
N THR A 84 -5.88 12.87 -1.04
CA THR A 84 -7.10 12.72 -1.85
C THR A 84 -7.46 11.25 -2.03
N TYR A 85 -6.48 10.40 -2.37
CA TYR A 85 -6.70 8.97 -2.52
C TYR A 85 -7.20 8.31 -1.22
N HIS A 86 -6.57 8.64 -0.09
CA HIS A 86 -7.01 8.18 1.22
C HIS A 86 -8.43 8.64 1.57
N LYS A 87 -8.79 9.89 1.28
CA LYS A 87 -10.16 10.38 1.47
C LYS A 87 -11.17 9.59 0.64
N CYS A 88 -10.86 9.28 -0.62
CA CYS A 88 -11.71 8.46 -1.48
C CYS A 88 -11.90 7.05 -0.92
N LEU A 89 -10.83 6.42 -0.42
CA LEU A 89 -10.92 5.09 0.20
C LEU A 89 -11.81 5.06 1.45
N GLN A 90 -11.80 6.12 2.25
CA GLN A 90 -12.63 6.21 3.46
C GLN A 90 -14.08 6.62 3.20
N SER A 91 -14.38 7.12 2.00
CA SER A 91 -15.72 7.58 1.61
C SER A 91 -16.49 6.55 0.78
N ALA A 92 -15.87 5.39 0.50
CA ALA A 92 -16.43 4.24 -0.21
C ALA A 92 -16.85 3.16 0.79
#